data_AF-A0A354AW63-F1
#
_entry.id   AF-A0A354AW63-F1
#
_cell.length_a   1.000
_cell.length_b   1.000
_cell.length_c   1.000
_cell.angle_alpha   90.00
_cell.angle_beta   90.00
_cell.angle_gamma   90.00
#
_symmetry.space_group_name_H-M   'P 1'
#
loop_
_entity.id
_entity.type
_entity.pdbx_description
1 polymer ?
#
loop_
_entity_poly.entity_id
_entity_poly.type
_entity_poly.pdbx_seq_one_letter_code
_entity_poly.pdbx_strand_id
1 'polypeptide(L)'
;MRYLGIDYGTKRIGVAISDEGGSIAFPYAILENSKSCVGEIKTICAHESVESIIIGESVDYKGQPNPVKKEIDKFITGLQRVIDIPIIEEREFLSTQQARYYQTKRKHVDDSAATIILQSYLDRKNNKPILETLYSSE
;
A
#
# COMPACT_ATOMS: atom_id res chain seq x y z
N MET A 1 -13.66 -3.42 8.50
CA MET A 1 -12.73 -2.27 8.46
C MET A 1 -11.82 -2.46 7.25
N ARG A 2 -11.98 -1.64 6.21
CA ARG A 2 -11.12 -1.73 5.02
C ARG A 2 -9.91 -0.81 5.12
N TYR A 3 -8.81 -1.24 4.53
CA TYR A 3 -7.55 -0.49 4.42
C TYR A 3 -7.24 -0.26 2.96
N LEU A 4 -6.69 0.91 2.64
CA LEU A 4 -6.27 1.25 1.28
C LEU A 4 -4.75 1.33 1.22
N GLY A 5 -4.14 0.60 0.30
CA GLY A 5 -2.70 0.63 0.00
C GLY A 5 -2.40 1.55 -1.17
N ILE A 6 -1.32 2.32 -1.06
CA ILE A 6 -0.83 3.21 -2.11
C ILE A 6 0.64 2.92 -2.40
N ASP A 7 0.93 2.72 -3.69
CA ASP A 7 2.27 2.82 -4.25
C ASP A 7 2.38 4.11 -5.06
N TYR A 8 3.17 5.07 -4.56
CA TYR A 8 3.32 6.37 -5.20
C TYR A 8 4.39 6.30 -6.30
N GLY A 9 3.97 6.49 -7.55
CA GLY A 9 4.86 6.75 -8.68
C GLY A 9 4.67 8.15 -9.25
N THR A 10 5.73 8.74 -9.79
CA THR A 10 5.72 10.10 -10.35
C THR A 10 4.80 10.28 -11.57
N LYS A 11 4.36 9.18 -12.19
CA LYS A 11 3.41 9.19 -13.32
C LYS A 11 2.09 8.50 -13.00
N ARG A 12 2.13 7.48 -12.15
CA ARG A 12 0.99 6.60 -11.84
C ARG A 12 1.03 6.23 -10.38
N ILE A 13 -0.15 6.06 -9.80
CA ILE A 13 -0.32 5.65 -8.40
C ILE A 13 -1.05 4.32 -8.39
N GLY A 14 -0.41 3.29 -7.86
CA GLY A 14 -1.05 2.00 -7.62
C GLY A 14 -1.93 2.08 -6.39
N VAL A 15 -3.14 1.51 -6.46
CA VAL A 15 -4.09 1.46 -5.36
C VAL A 15 -4.51 0.01 -5.12
N ALA A 16 -4.49 -0.39 -3.85
CA ALA A 16 -4.96 -1.69 -3.39
C ALA A 16 -5.98 -1.50 -2.26
N ILE A 17 -6.84 -2.50 -2.05
CA ILE A 17 -7.79 -2.50 -0.94
C ILE A 17 -7.79 -3.84 -0.21
N SER A 18 -8.06 -3.80 1.09
CA SER A 18 -8.26 -5.02 1.87
C SER A 18 -9.68 -5.56 1.74
N ASP A 19 -9.86 -6.84 2.07
CA ASP A 19 -11.17 -7.36 2.46
C ASP A 19 -11.73 -6.64 3.71
N GLU A 20 -13.00 -6.89 4.01
CA GLU A 20 -13.71 -6.29 5.15
C GLU A 20 -13.10 -6.68 6.51
N GLY A 21 -12.43 -7.84 6.57
CA GLY A 21 -11.71 -8.32 7.74
C GLY A 21 -10.32 -7.71 7.91
N GLY A 22 -9.84 -6.89 6.97
CA GLY A 22 -8.49 -6.31 7.04
C GLY A 22 -7.39 -7.36 7.11
N SER A 23 -7.53 -8.44 6.33
CA SER A 23 -6.68 -9.63 6.36
C SER A 23 -5.94 -9.88 5.04
N ILE A 24 -6.58 -9.61 3.89
CA ILE A 24 -6.03 -9.88 2.56
C ILE A 24 -6.14 -8.63 1.70
N ALA A 25 -5.05 -8.26 1.05
CA ALA A 25 -4.99 -7.14 0.11
C ALA A 25 -5.25 -7.61 -1.34
N PHE A 26 -5.96 -6.78 -2.11
CA PHE A 26 -6.25 -7.00 -3.53
C PHE A 26 -5.92 -5.75 -4.34
N PRO A 27 -5.45 -5.89 -5.59
CA PRO A 27 -5.30 -4.74 -6.49
C PRO A 27 -6.68 -4.10 -6.73
N TYR A 28 -6.73 -2.77 -6.75
CA TYR A 28 -7.98 -2.02 -6.93
C TYR A 28 -7.96 -1.15 -8.18
N ALA A 29 -6.95 -0.30 -8.34
CA ALA A 29 -6.84 0.61 -9.48
C ALA A 29 -5.40 1.08 -9.73
N ILE A 30 -5.17 1.63 -10.92
CA ILE A 30 -3.99 2.43 -11.23
C ILE A 30 -4.48 3.81 -11.65
N LEU A 31 -4.14 4.83 -10.87
CA LEU A 31 -4.54 6.21 -11.12
C LEU A 31 -3.41 6.97 -11.81
N GLU A 32 -3.75 7.97 -12.62
CA GLU A 32 -2.76 8.93 -13.09
C GLU A 32 -2.32 9.83 -11.93
N ASN A 33 -1.01 10.07 -11.79
CA ASN A 33 -0.52 11.02 -10.80
C ASN A 33 -0.72 12.46 -11.30
N SER A 34 -1.98 12.92 -11.18
CA SER A 34 -2.43 14.24 -11.60
C SER A 34 -3.09 14.99 -10.44
N LYS A 35 -3.51 16.23 -10.68
CA LYS A 35 -4.22 17.04 -9.68
C LYS A 35 -5.56 16.43 -9.23
N SER A 36 -6.19 15.56 -10.05
CA SER A 36 -7.45 14.91 -9.70
C SER A 36 -7.29 13.72 -8.75
N CYS A 37 -6.09 13.13 -8.68
CA CYS A 37 -5.85 11.87 -8.01
C CYS A 37 -6.26 11.88 -6.53
N VAL A 38 -6.02 12.99 -5.83
CA VAL A 38 -6.45 13.16 -4.42
C VAL A 38 -7.98 13.06 -4.27
N GLY A 39 -8.74 13.61 -5.21
CA GLY A 39 -10.21 13.51 -5.23
C GLY A 39 -10.70 12.10 -5.59
N GLU A 40 -10.00 11.41 -6.47
CA GLU A 40 -10.27 10.02 -6.82
C GLU A 40 -10.04 9.10 -5.60
N ILE A 41 -8.92 9.24 -4.90
CA ILE A 41 -8.62 8.49 -3.67
C ILE A 41 -9.66 8.77 -2.59
N LYS A 42 -10.07 10.04 -2.40
CA LYS A 42 -11.15 10.39 -1.47
C LYS A 42 -12.45 9.67 -1.81
N THR A 43 -12.80 9.60 -3.10
CA THR A 43 -14.00 8.91 -3.57
C THR A 43 -13.93 7.41 -3.28
N ILE A 44 -12.78 6.79 -3.52
CA ILE A 44 -12.54 5.37 -3.18
C ILE A 44 -12.69 5.16 -1.67
N CYS A 45 -12.08 6.00 -0.85
CA CYS A 45 -12.16 5.88 0.60
C CYS A 45 -13.61 5.94 1.11
N ALA A 46 -14.42 6.84 0.55
CA ALA A 46 -15.82 6.98 0.91
C ALA A 46 -16.67 5.80 0.42
N HIS A 47 -16.48 5.35 -0.83
CA HIS A 47 -17.24 4.23 -1.42
C HIS A 47 -16.97 2.91 -0.68
N GLU A 48 -15.71 2.67 -0.35
CA GLU A 48 -15.27 1.39 0.22
C GLU A 48 -15.22 1.41 1.75
N SER A 49 -15.62 2.50 2.40
CA SER A 49 -15.56 2.65 3.86
C SER A 49 -14.15 2.37 4.41
N VAL A 50 -13.14 3.00 3.80
CA VAL A 50 -11.74 2.87 4.21
C VAL A 50 -11.50 3.61 5.52
N GLU A 51 -10.80 2.97 6.44
CA GLU A 51 -10.52 3.52 7.77
C GLU A 51 -9.06 3.90 7.96
N SER A 52 -8.15 3.47 7.09
CA SER A 52 -6.75 3.91 7.09
C SER A 52 -6.11 3.74 5.72
N ILE A 53 -5.23 4.69 5.37
CA ILE A 53 -4.42 4.66 4.14
C ILE A 53 -3.00 4.26 4.51
N ILE A 54 -2.45 3.28 3.81
CA ILE A 54 -1.09 2.77 3.96
C ILE A 54 -0.29 3.15 2.72
N ILE A 55 0.81 3.89 2.89
CA ILE A 55 1.64 4.39 1.78
C ILE A 55 3.04 3.81 1.93
N GLY A 56 3.58 3.20 0.87
CA GLY A 56 4.95 2.69 0.89
C GLY A 56 5.97 3.81 1.00
N GLU A 57 6.93 3.69 1.91
CA GLU A 57 8.07 4.61 2.00
C GLU A 57 9.18 4.14 1.04
N SER A 58 9.39 4.88 -0.05
CA SER A 58 10.55 4.67 -0.93
C SER A 58 11.80 5.27 -0.31
N VAL A 59 12.57 4.44 0.41
CA VAL A 59 13.90 4.81 0.90
C VAL A 59 14.95 4.47 -0.16
N ASP A 60 15.83 5.42 -0.47
CA ASP A 60 17.06 5.09 -1.22
C ASP A 60 17.91 4.14 -0.36
N TYR A 61 18.43 3.05 -0.95
CA TYR A 61 19.37 2.12 -0.34
C TYR A 61 20.58 2.78 0.32
N LYS A 62 20.89 4.04 -0.02
CA LYS A 62 21.98 4.85 0.56
C LYS A 62 21.54 5.82 1.67
N GLY A 63 20.28 5.82 2.08
CA GLY A 63 19.75 6.70 3.13
C GLY A 63 19.78 8.20 2.77
N GLN A 64 19.91 8.53 1.48
CA GLN A 64 19.92 9.91 1.00
C GLN A 64 18.49 10.40 0.70
N PRO A 65 18.22 11.72 0.81
CA PRO A 65 16.91 12.27 0.47
C PRO A 65 16.61 12.03 -1.01
N ASN A 66 15.72 11.09 -1.29
CA ASN A 66 15.22 10.86 -2.64
C ASN A 66 14.33 12.05 -3.03
N PRO A 67 14.53 12.72 -4.19
CA PRO A 67 13.62 13.77 -4.68
C PRO A 67 12.14 13.34 -4.64
N VAL A 68 11.88 12.04 -4.82
CA VAL A 68 10.56 11.42 -4.74
C VAL A 68 9.95 11.52 -3.33
N LYS A 69 10.74 11.47 -2.24
CA LYS A 69 10.22 11.61 -0.87
C LYS A 69 9.52 12.96 -0.67
N LYS A 70 10.10 14.05 -1.17
CA LYS A 70 9.46 15.38 -1.11
C LYS A 70 8.14 15.44 -1.87
N GLU A 71 7.99 14.65 -2.94
CA GLU A 71 6.73 14.57 -3.69
C GLU A 71 5.70 13.71 -2.96
N ILE A 72 6.12 12.60 -2.36
CA ILE A 72 5.28 11.78 -1.48
C ILE A 72 4.78 12.61 -0.30
N ASP A 73 5.63 13.39 0.36
CA ASP A 73 5.24 14.25 1.49
C ASP A 73 4.17 15.28 1.08
N LYS A 74 4.33 15.88 -0.11
CA LYS A 74 3.33 16.81 -0.68
C LYS A 74 2.01 16.10 -0.97
N PHE A 75 2.09 14.88 -1.51
CA PHE A 75 0.93 14.06 -1.81
C PHE A 75 0.18 13.66 -0.52
N ILE A 76 0.89 13.21 0.51
CA ILE A 76 0.36 12.93 1.86
C ILE A 76 -0.34 14.17 2.43
N THR A 77 0.33 15.32 2.37
CA THR A 77 -0.25 16.60 2.83
C THR A 77 -1.52 16.94 2.06
N GLY A 78 -1.57 16.64 0.75
CA GLY A 78 -2.75 16.81 -0.09
C GLY A 78 -3.92 15.94 0.36
N LEU A 79 -3.67 14.66 0.65
CA LEU A 79 -4.66 13.72 1.16
C LEU A 79 -5.22 14.15 2.52
N GLN A 80 -4.32 14.51 3.46
CA GLN A 80 -4.70 14.94 4.82
C GLN A 80 -5.59 16.18 4.86
N ARG A 81 -5.57 17.02 3.82
CA ARG A 81 -6.44 18.20 3.73
C ARG A 81 -7.88 17.86 3.38
N VAL A 82 -8.14 16.71 2.76
CA VAL A 82 -9.45 16.38 2.20
C VAL A 82 -10.05 15.08 2.73
N ILE A 83 -9.27 14.27 3.42
CA ILE A 83 -9.64 12.99 4.03
C ILE A 83 -9.27 13.04 5.51
N ASP A 84 -10.23 12.68 6.36
CA ASP A 84 -10.10 12.65 7.82
C ASP A 84 -9.94 11.20 8.33
N ILE A 85 -9.03 10.45 7.72
CA ILE A 85 -8.66 9.09 8.16
C ILE A 85 -7.14 8.99 8.31
N PRO A 86 -6.64 8.16 9.25
CA PRO A 86 -5.21 7.97 9.45
C PRO A 86 -4.47 7.59 8.16
N ILE A 87 -3.33 8.26 7.94
CA ILE A 87 -2.37 7.90 6.89
C ILE A 87 -1.10 7.39 7.59
N ILE A 88 -0.70 6.18 7.22
CA ILE A 88 0.44 5.47 7.80
C ILE A 88 1.45 5.22 6.70
N GLU A 89 2.68 5.67 6.91
CA GLU A 89 3.79 5.30 6.04
C GLU A 89 4.32 3.92 6.47
N GLU A 90 4.37 2.97 5.54
CA GLU A 90 4.93 1.63 5.75
C GLU A 90 6.31 1.57 5.10
N ARG A 91 7.35 1.41 5.93
CA ARG A 91 8.72 1.18 5.44
C ARG A 91 8.78 -0.14 4.70
N GLU A 92 9.23 -0.10 3.45
CA GLU A 92 9.52 -1.30 2.66
C GLU A 92 10.46 -2.22 3.44
N PHE A 93 9.91 -3.21 4.13
CA PHE A 93 10.69 -4.27 4.77
C PHE A 93 10.38 -5.60 4.09
N LEU A 94 10.49 -5.61 2.77
CA LEU A 94 10.63 -6.85 2.04
C LEU A 94 12.12 -7.08 1.87
N SER A 95 12.67 -7.94 2.72
CA SER A 95 13.94 -8.57 2.37
C SER A 95 13.83 -9.17 0.96
N THR A 96 14.94 -9.16 0.20
CA THR A 96 15.00 -9.73 -1.16
C THR A 96 14.42 -11.16 -1.25
N GLN A 97 14.42 -11.90 -0.13
CA GLN A 97 13.85 -13.23 -0.01
C GLN A 97 12.31 -13.21 0.08
N GLN A 98 11.72 -12.28 0.84
CA GLN A 98 10.26 -12.08 0.91
C GLN A 98 9.69 -11.62 -0.43
N ALA A 99 10.36 -10.68 -1.11
CA ALA A 99 9.95 -10.24 -2.45
C ALA A 99 9.90 -11.41 -3.46
N ARG A 100 10.90 -12.30 -3.43
CA ARG A 100 10.91 -13.52 -4.26
C ARG A 100 9.83 -14.53 -3.86
N TYR A 101 9.48 -14.61 -2.57
CA TYR A 101 8.43 -15.51 -2.10
C TYR A 101 7.03 -15.06 -2.54
N TYR A 102 6.70 -13.78 -2.37
CA TYR A 102 5.44 -13.22 -2.87
C TYR A 102 5.32 -13.45 -4.40
N GLN A 103 6.40 -13.22 -5.15
CA GLN A 103 6.44 -13.52 -6.60
C GLN A 103 6.28 -15.00 -6.98
N THR A 104 6.62 -15.95 -6.10
CA THR A 104 6.62 -17.40 -6.43
C THR A 104 5.36 -18.12 -5.99
N LYS A 105 4.78 -17.80 -4.82
CA LYS A 105 3.53 -18.41 -4.33
C LYS A 105 2.26 -17.70 -4.79
N ARG A 106 2.28 -16.38 -5.04
CA ARG A 106 1.12 -15.63 -5.54
C ARG A 106 1.16 -15.39 -7.05
N LYS A 107 1.65 -16.38 -7.81
CA LYS A 107 1.70 -16.39 -9.29
C LYS A 107 0.36 -16.19 -10.03
N HIS A 108 -0.75 -16.01 -9.31
CA HIS A 108 -2.10 -15.94 -9.87
C HIS A 108 -2.86 -14.64 -9.58
N VAL A 109 -2.25 -13.67 -8.92
CA VAL A 109 -2.88 -12.35 -8.73
C VAL A 109 -1.88 -11.31 -9.23
N ASP A 110 -2.36 -10.37 -10.05
CA ASP A 110 -1.58 -9.23 -10.54
C ASP A 110 -1.02 -8.41 -9.36
N ASP A 111 0.12 -8.85 -8.81
CA ASP A 111 0.72 -8.32 -7.58
C ASP A 111 1.35 -6.94 -7.86
N SER A 112 0.49 -5.92 -7.90
CA SER A 112 0.89 -4.52 -7.88
C SER A 112 1.66 -4.21 -6.59
N ALA A 113 2.65 -3.32 -6.64
CA ALA A 113 3.42 -2.92 -5.46
C ALA A 113 2.52 -2.42 -4.31
N ALA A 114 1.42 -1.73 -4.62
CA ALA A 114 0.42 -1.30 -3.64
C ALA A 114 -0.21 -2.47 -2.86
N THR A 115 -0.49 -3.59 -3.54
CA THR A 115 -1.02 -4.81 -2.91
C THR A 115 -0.02 -5.38 -1.92
N ILE A 116 1.26 -5.42 -2.32
CA ILE A 116 2.33 -5.96 -1.48
C ILE A 116 2.56 -5.08 -0.25
N ILE A 117 2.62 -3.76 -0.42
CA ILE A 117 2.73 -2.78 0.67
C ILE A 117 1.59 -3.00 1.68
N LEU A 118 0.35 -3.06 1.19
CA LEU A 118 -0.82 -3.24 2.04
C LEU A 118 -0.78 -4.59 2.75
N GLN A 119 -0.49 -5.68 2.04
CA GLN A 119 -0.43 -7.01 2.64
C GLN A 119 0.62 -7.07 3.75
N SER A 120 1.80 -6.49 3.54
CA SER A 120 2.86 -6.42 4.55
C SER A 120 2.38 -5.74 5.83
N TYR A 121 1.67 -4.62 5.71
CA TYR A 121 1.08 -3.93 6.85
C TYR A 121 0.02 -4.79 7.56
N LEU A 122 -0.89 -5.42 6.82
CA LEU A 122 -1.97 -6.25 7.39
C LEU A 122 -1.43 -7.48 8.11
N ASP A 123 -0.42 -8.16 7.54
CA ASP A 123 0.22 -9.32 8.15
C ASP A 123 0.85 -8.95 9.50
N ARG A 124 1.60 -7.83 9.52
CA ARG A 124 2.21 -7.28 10.74
C ARG A 124 1.16 -6.86 11.77
N LYS A 125 0.11 -6.15 11.35
CA LYS A 125 -0.99 -5.70 12.22
C LYS A 125 -1.72 -6.86 12.89
N ASN A 126 -1.94 -7.95 12.16
CA ASN A 126 -2.69 -9.10 12.65
C ASN A 126 -1.82 -10.09 13.43
N ASN A 127 -0.58 -9.71 13.78
CA ASN A 127 0.41 -10.58 14.43
C ASN A 127 0.58 -11.93 13.73
N LYS A 128 0.34 -12.00 12.41
CA LYS A 128 0.67 -13.19 11.66
C LYS A 128 2.20 -13.20 11.59
N PRO A 129 2.88 -14.20 12.17
CA PRO A 129 4.27 -14.40 11.84
C PRO A 129 4.32 -14.44 10.32
N ILE A 130 5.20 -13.64 9.71
CA ILE A 130 5.41 -13.66 8.25
C ILE A 130 5.65 -15.11 7.77
N LEU A 131 6.09 -15.98 8.70
CA LEU A 131 6.32 -17.40 8.55
C LEU A 131 5.06 -18.32 8.63
N GLU A 132 3.99 -18.01 9.39
CA GLU A 132 2.82 -18.91 9.49
C GLU A 132 1.96 -18.89 8.22
N THR A 133 1.84 -17.74 7.56
CA THR A 133 1.25 -17.64 6.22
C THR A 133 2.01 -18.48 5.17
N LEU A 134 3.26 -18.88 5.46
CA LEU A 134 4.07 -19.71 4.55
C LEU A 134 3.71 -21.19 4.59
N TYR A 135 3.07 -21.65 5.68
CA TYR A 135 2.83 -23.08 5.97
C TYR A 135 1.36 -23.46 6.16
N SER A 136 0.42 -22.52 6.31
CA SER A 136 -1.01 -22.85 6.50
C SER A 136 -1.80 -23.12 5.21
N SER A 137 -1.17 -23.72 4.21
CA SER A 137 -1.88 -24.32 3.07
C SER A 137 -1.53 -25.81 3.01
N GLU A 138 -2.12 -26.57 3.94
CA GLU A 138 -2.46 -27.98 3.72
C GLU A 138 -3.95 -28.07 3.37
#